data_AF-A0A2W4PQC5-F1
#
_entry.id   AF-A0A2W4PQC5-F1
#
_cell.length_a   1.000
_cell.length_b   1.000
_cell.length_c   1.000
_cell.angle_alpha   90.00
_cell.angle_beta   90.00
_cell.angle_gamma   90.00
#
_symmetry.space_group_name_H-M   'P 1'
#
loop_
_entity.id
_entity.type
_entity.pdbx_description
1 polymer ?
#
loop_
_entity_poly.entity_id
_entity_poly.type
_entity_poly.pdbx_seq_one_letter_code
_entity_poly.pdbx_strand_id
1 'polypeptide(L)'
;MAIVEFRNEPLTNFADPALRRAQEEALRRVEGELGGRYPLLIGGEEVWTEKSIVSRSPSQPDRVVGTTASAGVAEAVRALEAAEKA
;
A
#
# COMPACT_ATOMS: atom_id res chain seq x y z
N MET A 1 -13.72 -5.40 -24.78
CA MET A 1 -13.47 -6.21 -23.58
C MET A 1 -14.82 -6.51 -22.96
N ALA A 2 -15.27 -7.77 -22.94
CA ALA A 2 -16.50 -8.14 -22.26
C ALA A 2 -16.18 -8.38 -20.78
N ILE A 3 -16.76 -7.58 -19.90
CA ILE A 3 -16.63 -7.71 -18.45
C ILE A 3 -18.00 -8.08 -17.88
N VAL A 4 -18.00 -8.83 -16.77
CA VAL A 4 -19.23 -9.20 -16.07
C VAL A 4 -19.95 -7.95 -15.56
N GLU A 5 -21.26 -8.05 -15.39
CA GLU A 5 -22.07 -6.98 -14.81
C GLU A 5 -21.53 -6.59 -13.42
N PHE A 6 -21.48 -5.28 -13.15
CA PHE A 6 -21.03 -4.76 -11.87
C PHE A 6 -21.88 -5.34 -10.72
N ARG A 7 -21.20 -5.82 -9.68
CA ARG A 7 -21.80 -6.24 -8.41
C ARG A 7 -20.88 -5.81 -7.27
N ASN A 8 -21.47 -5.50 -6.11
CA ASN A 8 -20.68 -5.20 -4.91
C ASN A 8 -19.85 -6.43 -4.49
N GLU A 9 -18.64 -6.18 -4.02
CA GLU A 9 -17.81 -7.22 -3.40
C GLU A 9 -18.48 -7.67 -2.07
N PRO A 10 -18.73 -8.97 -1.89
CA PRO A 10 -19.33 -9.48 -0.65
C PRO A 10 -18.37 -9.32 0.53
N LEU A 11 -18.91 -9.05 1.71
CA LEU A 11 -18.11 -9.07 2.94
C LEU A 11 -17.63 -10.50 3.23
N THR A 12 -16.38 -10.61 3.67
CA THR A 12 -15.80 -11.90 4.06
C THR A 12 -16.41 -12.40 5.36
N ASN A 13 -16.98 -13.61 5.35
CA ASN A 13 -17.54 -14.24 6.54
C ASN A 13 -16.48 -15.04 7.32
N PHE A 14 -15.86 -14.44 8.32
CA PHE A 14 -14.85 -15.11 9.16
C PHE A 14 -15.41 -16.16 10.14
N ALA A 15 -16.71 -16.45 10.12
CA ALA A 15 -17.25 -17.63 10.78
C ALA A 15 -16.89 -18.92 10.01
N ASP A 16 -16.60 -18.81 8.72
CA ASP A 16 -16.03 -19.91 7.94
C ASP A 16 -14.56 -20.16 8.37
N PRO A 17 -14.22 -21.36 8.87
CA PRO A 17 -12.86 -21.68 9.29
C PRO A 17 -11.81 -21.53 8.18
N ALA A 18 -12.17 -21.78 6.92
CA ALA A 18 -11.24 -21.65 5.80
C ALA A 18 -10.86 -20.19 5.56
N LEU A 19 -11.84 -19.27 5.61
CA LEU A 19 -11.61 -17.84 5.43
C LEU A 19 -10.86 -17.23 6.61
N ARG A 20 -11.13 -17.68 7.83
CA ARG A 20 -10.35 -17.30 9.02
C ARG A 20 -8.89 -17.73 8.87
N ARG A 21 -8.64 -18.98 8.46
CA ARG A 21 -7.28 -19.47 8.24
C ARG A 21 -6.55 -18.66 7.17
N ALA A 22 -7.22 -18.31 6.07
CA ALA A 22 -6.65 -17.46 5.02
C ALA A 22 -6.26 -16.07 5.56
N GLN A 23 -7.07 -15.47 6.44
CA GLN A 23 -6.73 -14.22 7.13
C GLN A 23 -5.48 -14.37 8.02
N GLU A 24 -5.41 -15.43 8.82
CA GLU A 24 -4.26 -15.70 9.70
C GLU A 24 -2.96 -15.93 8.91
N GLU A 25 -3.05 -16.59 7.75
CA GLU A 25 -1.92 -16.75 6.82
C GLU A 25 -1.51 -15.42 6.19
N ALA A 26 -2.46 -14.58 5.77
CA ALA A 26 -2.19 -13.25 5.24
C ALA A 26 -1.55 -12.34 6.29
N LEU A 27 -2.03 -12.37 7.54
CA LEU A 27 -1.43 -11.63 8.65
C LEU A 27 0.03 -12.07 8.85
N ARG A 28 0.28 -13.37 9.01
CA ARG A 28 1.65 -13.91 9.17
C ARG A 28 2.58 -13.52 8.03
N ARG A 29 2.08 -13.50 6.78
CA ARG A 29 2.85 -13.03 5.64
C ARG A 29 3.22 -11.55 5.79
N VAL A 30 2.25 -10.68 6.05
CA VAL A 30 2.48 -9.24 6.22
C VAL A 30 3.40 -8.96 7.40
N GLU A 31 3.32 -9.76 8.48
CA GLU A 31 4.25 -9.65 9.60
C GLU A 31 5.72 -9.85 9.19
N GLY A 32 5.99 -10.71 8.21
CA GLY A 32 7.31 -10.91 7.62
C GLY A 32 7.76 -9.80 6.65
N GLU A 33 6.83 -8.95 6.20
CA GLU A 33 7.08 -7.86 5.26
C GLU A 33 7.21 -6.49 5.96
N LEU A 34 7.03 -6.43 7.29
CA LEU A 34 7.07 -5.19 8.04
C LEU A 34 8.42 -4.49 8.00
N GLY A 35 8.37 -3.16 8.07
CA GLY A 35 9.55 -2.31 7.92
C GLY A 35 9.98 -2.12 6.46
N GLY A 36 9.24 -2.70 5.50
CA GLY A 36 9.43 -2.46 4.08
C GLY A 36 9.47 -0.97 3.73
N ARG A 37 10.27 -0.64 2.71
CA ARG A 37 10.39 0.71 2.17
C ARG A 37 9.65 0.78 0.84
N TYR A 38 8.93 1.87 0.60
CA TYR A 38 8.12 2.06 -0.60
C TYR A 38 8.41 3.42 -1.25
N PRO A 39 8.65 3.48 -2.56
CA PRO A 39 8.94 4.72 -3.28
C PRO A 39 7.65 5.51 -3.58
N LEU A 40 7.81 6.72 -4.09
CA LEU A 40 6.74 7.40 -4.83
C LEU A 40 6.61 6.72 -6.20
N LEU A 41 5.41 6.72 -6.77
CA LEU A 41 5.18 6.31 -8.16
C LEU A 41 4.81 7.55 -8.98
N ILE A 42 5.68 7.97 -9.88
CA ILE A 42 5.52 9.18 -10.70
C ILE A 42 5.71 8.81 -12.17
N GLY A 43 4.65 8.91 -12.97
CA GLY A 43 4.70 8.55 -14.40
C GLY A 43 5.00 7.06 -14.66
N GLY A 44 4.66 6.18 -13.71
CA GLY A 44 4.96 4.74 -13.79
C GLY A 44 6.33 4.35 -13.22
N GLU A 45 7.17 5.31 -12.84
CA GLU A 45 8.52 5.07 -12.32
C GLU A 45 8.58 5.16 -10.80
N GLU A 46 9.44 4.34 -10.19
CA GLU A 46 9.76 4.40 -8.76
C GLU A 46 10.72 5.56 -8.44
N VAL A 47 10.30 6.46 -7.56
CA VAL A 47 11.08 7.63 -7.15
C VAL A 47 11.32 7.60 -5.64
N TRP A 48 12.59 7.48 -5.27
CA TRP A 48 13.06 7.56 -3.89
C TRP A 48 13.44 8.99 -3.51
N THR A 49 13.22 9.36 -2.26
CA THR A 49 13.55 10.67 -1.70
C THR A 49 14.39 10.51 -0.42
N GLU A 50 15.15 11.55 -0.06
CA GLU A 50 15.91 11.55 1.19
C GLU A 50 15.00 11.54 2.42
N LYS A 51 13.91 12.32 2.37
CA LYS A 51 12.90 12.35 3.43
C LYS A 51 11.97 11.13 3.31
N SER A 52 11.46 10.67 4.44
CA SER A 52 10.55 9.53 4.49
C SER A 52 9.44 9.72 5.51
N ILE A 53 8.31 9.06 5.30
CA ILE A 53 7.19 8.99 6.24
C ILE A 53 7.17 7.59 6.86
N VAL A 54 7.29 7.52 8.19
CA VAL A 54 7.24 6.27 8.95
C VAL A 54 5.80 5.97 9.36
N SER A 55 5.26 4.85 8.91
CA SER A 55 3.95 4.34 9.32
C SER A 55 4.10 3.37 10.48
N ARG A 56 3.40 3.63 11.59
CA ARG A 56 3.47 2.85 12.84
C ARG A 56 2.15 2.16 13.13
N SER A 57 2.22 1.00 13.78
CA SER A 57 1.02 0.28 14.20
C SER A 57 0.33 1.04 15.33
N PRO A 58 -0.96 1.41 15.22
CA PRO A 58 -1.67 2.08 16.30
C PRO A 58 -1.88 1.16 17.51
N SER A 59 -1.92 -0.16 17.31
CA SER A 59 -2.02 -1.15 18.38
C SER A 59 -0.69 -1.40 19.10
N GLN A 60 0.45 -1.06 18.46
CA GLN A 60 1.80 -1.18 19.02
C GLN A 60 2.68 -0.06 18.43
N PRO A 61 2.72 1.14 19.05
CA PRO A 61 3.36 2.32 18.44
C PRO A 61 4.85 2.20 18.13
N ASP A 62 5.56 1.32 18.83
CA ASP A 62 6.97 1.03 18.58
C ASP A 62 7.19 0.16 17.32
N ARG A 63 6.14 -0.52 16.85
CA ARG A 63 6.17 -1.39 15.67
C ARG A 63 5.98 -0.56 14.40
N VAL A 64 7.03 -0.46 13.58
CA VAL A 64 6.97 0.16 12.25
C VAL A 64 6.34 -0.81 11.26
N VAL A 65 5.26 -0.39 10.61
CA VAL A 65 4.60 -1.18 9.56
C VAL A 65 5.35 -1.07 8.24
N GLY A 66 5.73 0.16 7.88
CA GLY A 66 6.49 0.44 6.67
C GLY A 66 6.91 1.90 6.60
N THR A 67 7.78 2.20 5.65
CA THR A 67 8.29 3.55 5.43
C THR A 67 8.10 3.94 3.97
N THR A 68 7.52 5.09 3.71
CA THR A 68 7.33 5.60 2.33
C THR A 68 8.29 6.75 2.05
N ALA A 69 8.65 6.95 0.79
CA ALA A 69 9.28 8.18 0.33
C ALA A 69 8.34 9.38 0.57
N SER A 70 8.90 10.54 0.89
CA SER A 70 8.17 11.77 1.21
C SER A 70 8.38 12.79 0.11
N ALA A 71 7.32 13.09 -0.64
CA ALA A 71 7.35 14.04 -1.73
C ALA A 71 7.56 15.48 -1.22
N GLY A 72 8.51 16.19 -1.83
CA GLY A 72 8.63 17.63 -1.73
C GLY A 72 7.96 18.34 -2.92
N VAL A 73 8.24 19.64 -3.05
CA VAL A 73 7.72 20.46 -4.15
C VAL A 73 8.21 19.94 -5.52
N ALA A 74 9.47 19.51 -5.61
CA ALA A 74 10.05 19.00 -6.85
C ALA A 74 9.35 17.73 -7.34
N GLU A 75 9.10 16.77 -6.45
CA GLU A 75 8.37 15.55 -6.77
C GLU A 75 6.92 15.84 -7.17
N ALA A 76 6.27 16.81 -6.50
CA ALA A 76 4.91 17.24 -6.86
C ALA A 76 4.85 17.86 -8.26
N VAL A 77 5.80 18.72 -8.63
CA VAL A 77 5.88 19.29 -9.99
C VAL A 77 6.11 18.19 -11.03
N ARG A 78 7.03 17.26 -10.76
CA ARG A 78 7.25 16.11 -11.64
C ARG A 78 5.99 15.25 -11.83
N ALA A 79 5.22 15.05 -10.76
CA ALA A 79 3.97 14.31 -10.83
C ALA A 79 2.90 15.03 -11.68
N LEU A 80 2.80 16.35 -11.58
CA LEU A 80 1.91 17.14 -12.44
C LEU A 80 2.29 17.03 -13.91
N GLU A 81 3.58 17.21 -14.24
CA GLU A 81 4.07 17.09 -15.62
C GLU A 81 3.87 15.69 -16.20
N ALA A 82 4.05 14.65 -15.39
CA ALA A 82 3.83 13.28 -15.82
C ALA A 82 2.34 12.99 -16.06
N ALA A 83 1.45 13.50 -15.19
CA ALA A 83 0.02 13.33 -15.31
C ALA A 83 -0.56 14.10 -16.51
N GLU A 84 -0.03 15.27 -16.85
CA GLU A 84 -0.46 16.04 -18.03
C GLU A 84 -0.09 15.35 -19.35
N LYS A 85 1.02 14.61 -19.39
CA LYS A 85 1.50 13.92 -20.60
C LYS A 85 0.83 12.57 -20.87
N ALA A 86 0.10 12.02 -19.89
CA ALA A 86 -0.52 10.69 -19.96
C ALA A 86 -1.92 10.74 -20.58
#